data_AF-A0AA46SH00-F1
#
_entry.id   AF-A0AA46SH00-F1
#
_cell.length_a   1.000
_cell.length_b   1.000
_cell.length_c   1.000
_cell.angle_alpha   90.00
_cell.angle_beta   90.00
_cell.angle_gamma   90.00
#
_symmetry.space_group_name_H-M   'P 1'
#
loop_
_entity.id
_entity.type
_entity.pdbx_description
1 polymer ?
#
loop_
_entity_poly.entity_id
_entity_poly.type
_entity_poly.pdbx_seq_one_letter_code
_entity_poly.pdbx_strand_id
1 'polypeptide(L)'
;MEGFVYINKTENDDSLIIMSPSTHLGCIAGNAEEAIKKEGITFYCPCQGGRYDEFGFNVGGPLPRPLDVFKTYIQDGNVYIAILSPIKREKSKG
;
A
#
# COMPACT_ATOMS: atom_id res chain seq x y z
N MET A 1 -12.93 16.11 -1.33
CA MET A 1 -12.24 15.02 -0.64
C MET A 1 -11.05 14.66 -1.51
N GLU A 2 -9.84 14.97 -1.06
CA GLU A 2 -8.63 14.71 -1.84
C GLU A 2 -8.27 13.23 -1.73
N GLY A 3 -8.12 12.56 -2.86
CA GLY A 3 -7.64 11.19 -2.94
C GLY A 3 -6.11 11.18 -3.07
N PHE A 4 -5.45 10.22 -2.42
CA PHE A 4 -4.01 10.05 -2.52
C PHE A 4 -3.65 8.58 -2.68
N VAL A 5 -2.39 8.33 -3.04
CA VAL A 5 -1.78 7.01 -3.17
C VAL A 5 -0.42 7.02 -2.49
N TYR A 6 0.05 5.85 -2.07
CA TYR A 6 1.44 5.66 -1.66
C TYR A 6 2.27 5.25 -2.86
N ILE A 7 3.50 5.76 -2.96
CA ILE A 7 4.44 5.44 -4.04
C ILE A 7 5.72 4.91 -3.39
N ASN A 8 6.19 3.77 -3.86
CA ASN A 8 7.52 3.24 -3.52
C ASN A 8 8.22 2.74 -4.80
N LYS A 9 9.52 2.46 -4.71
CA LYS A 9 10.30 1.80 -5.76
C LYS A 9 10.55 0.36 -5.37
N THR A 10 10.52 -0.54 -6.34
CA THR A 10 10.97 -1.91 -6.09
C THR A 10 12.50 -1.99 -6.21
N GLU A 11 13.13 -2.88 -5.42
CA GLU A 11 14.59 -3.01 -5.40
C GLU A 11 15.17 -3.68 -6.66
N ASN A 12 14.36 -4.45 -7.39
CA ASN A 12 14.86 -5.33 -8.46
C ASN A 12 15.07 -4.61 -9.80
N ASP A 13 14.23 -3.63 -10.14
CA ASP A 13 14.25 -2.99 -11.46
C ASP A 13 13.95 -1.48 -11.42
N ASP A 14 13.98 -0.87 -10.23
CA ASP A 14 13.61 0.53 -10.00
C ASP A 14 12.18 0.90 -10.45
N SER A 15 11.32 -0.08 -10.71
CA SER A 15 9.93 0.16 -11.09
C SER A 15 9.14 0.77 -9.93
N LEU A 16 8.14 1.60 -10.28
CA LEU A 16 7.25 2.22 -9.30
C LEU A 16 6.13 1.25 -8.91
N ILE A 17 5.97 1.04 -7.61
CA ILE A 17 4.76 0.46 -7.03
C ILE A 17 3.88 1.58 -6.49
N ILE A 18 2.63 1.63 -6.94
CA ILE A 18 1.66 2.62 -6.49
C ILE A 18 0.51 1.91 -5.80
N MET A 19 0.27 2.26 -4.54
CA MET A 19 -0.61 1.54 -3.64
C MET A 19 -1.78 2.41 -3.19
N SER A 20 -2.93 1.77 -3.04
CA SER A 20 -4.10 2.34 -2.40
C SER A 20 -3.86 2.63 -0.91
N PRO A 21 -4.45 3.70 -0.36
CA PRO A 21 -4.37 3.97 1.08
C PRO A 21 -5.36 3.14 1.89
N SER A 22 -6.18 2.30 1.26
CA SER A 22 -7.26 1.56 1.93
C SER A 22 -7.56 0.24 1.22
N THR A 23 -7.91 -0.79 2.00
CA THR A 23 -8.39 -2.08 1.50
C THR A 23 -9.81 -2.41 1.94
N HIS A 24 -10.38 -1.61 2.85
CA HIS A 24 -11.64 -1.91 3.54
C HIS A 24 -12.45 -0.64 3.82
N LEU A 25 -13.57 -0.49 3.10
CA LEU A 25 -14.67 0.46 3.36
C LEU A 25 -14.24 1.90 3.69
N GLY A 26 -13.11 2.37 3.13
CA GLY A 26 -12.63 3.74 3.32
C GLY A 26 -11.73 3.97 4.55
N CYS A 27 -11.38 2.94 5.33
CA CYS A 27 -10.36 3.05 6.38
C CYS A 27 -8.99 3.33 5.75
N ILE A 28 -8.36 4.44 6.11
CA ILE A 28 -7.04 4.82 5.63
C ILE A 28 -5.96 4.16 6.49
N ALA A 29 -5.06 3.41 5.87
CA ALA A 29 -3.80 2.98 6.46
C ALA A 29 -2.82 4.16 6.39
N GLY A 30 -2.66 4.89 7.50
CA GLY A 30 -1.75 6.02 7.59
C GLY A 30 -0.30 5.59 7.86
N ASN A 31 0.61 6.57 7.92
CA ASN A 31 1.98 6.30 8.37
C ASN A 31 1.97 5.77 9.81
N ALA A 32 2.73 4.72 10.06
CA ALA A 32 2.91 4.17 11.39
C ALA A 32 3.65 5.15 12.32
N GLU A 33 3.44 5.03 13.63
CA GLU A 33 4.20 5.81 14.62
C GLU A 33 5.66 5.31 14.72
N GLU A 34 6.59 6.20 15.08
CA GLU A 34 8.03 5.87 15.20
C GLU A 34 8.32 4.66 16.10
N ALA A 35 7.49 4.44 17.13
CA ALA A 35 7.63 3.31 18.04
C ALA A 35 7.51 1.96 17.32
N ILE A 36 6.59 1.85 16.36
CA ILE A 36 6.30 0.61 15.63
C ILE A 36 6.98 0.54 14.26
N LYS A 37 7.47 1.67 13.72
CA LYS A 37 8.28 1.68 12.48
C LYS A 37 9.53 0.82 12.57
N LYS A 38 10.18 0.80 13.74
CA LYS A 38 11.38 -0.01 13.99
C LYS A 38 11.13 -1.52 13.91
N GLU A 39 9.86 -1.94 13.93
CA GLU A 39 9.43 -3.33 13.78
C GLU A 39 9.12 -3.71 12.33
N GLY A 40 9.48 -2.86 11.35
CA GLY A 40 9.19 -3.08 9.93
C GLY A 40 7.75 -2.71 9.53
N ILE A 41 7.06 -1.93 10.36
CA ILE A 41 5.69 -1.48 10.09
C ILE A 41 5.74 -0.05 9.53
N THR A 42 5.45 0.10 8.24
CA THR A 42 5.43 1.42 7.58
C THR A 42 4.05 2.04 7.60
N PHE A 43 3.00 1.23 7.43
CA PHE A 43 1.62 1.71 7.45
C PHE A 43 0.79 1.04 8.55
N TYR A 44 -0.04 1.84 9.21
CA TYR A 44 -0.93 1.42 10.28
C TYR A 44 -2.37 1.88 10.02
N CYS A 45 -3.31 0.94 10.11
CA CYS A 45 -4.74 1.21 10.02
C CYS A 45 -5.38 1.05 11.40
N PRO A 46 -5.86 2.14 12.03
CA PRO A 46 -6.37 2.10 13.40
C PRO A 46 -7.71 1.36 13.53
N CYS A 47 -8.44 1.15 12.43
CA CYS A 47 -9.78 0.56 12.47
C CYS A 47 -9.82 -0.82 13.13
N GLN A 48 -8.84 -1.69 12.82
CA GLN A 48 -8.72 -3.04 13.38
C GLN A 48 -7.25 -3.41 13.66
N GLY A 49 -6.37 -2.40 13.80
CA GLY A 49 -4.94 -2.61 14.03
C GLY A 49 -4.19 -3.26 12.87
N GLY A 50 -4.57 -2.92 11.63
CA GLY A 50 -3.89 -3.44 10.44
C GLY A 50 -2.48 -2.88 10.31
N ARG A 51 -1.50 -3.76 10.04
CA ARG A 51 -0.09 -3.37 9.93
C ARG A 51 0.46 -3.83 8.59
N TYR A 52 1.17 -2.93 7.92
CA TYR A 52 1.78 -3.20 6.63
C TYR A 52 3.24 -2.75 6.56
N ASP A 53 4.04 -3.46 5.77
CA ASP A 53 5.39 -3.03 5.41
C ASP A 53 5.37 -1.86 4.40
N GLU A 54 6.54 -1.39 3.98
CA GLU A 54 6.71 -0.31 3.01
C GLU A 54 6.21 -0.64 1.59
N PHE A 55 5.95 -1.92 1.31
CA PHE A 55 5.36 -2.40 0.07
C PHE A 55 3.88 -2.72 0.24
N GLY A 56 3.28 -2.39 1.39
CA GLY A 56 1.87 -2.58 1.68
C GLY A 56 1.45 -4.04 1.89
N PHE A 57 2.38 -4.98 2.08
CA PHE A 57 2.07 -6.35 2.49
C PHE A 57 1.73 -6.41 3.97
N ASN A 58 0.83 -7.33 4.34
CA ASN A 58 0.45 -7.48 5.75
C ASN A 58 1.62 -8.03 6.56
N VAL A 59 1.95 -7.35 7.65
CA VAL A 59 2.91 -7.82 8.66
C VAL A 59 2.25 -8.06 10.02
N GLY A 60 0.96 -7.72 10.16
CA GLY A 60 0.20 -8.01 11.37
C GLY A 60 -1.24 -7.53 11.32
N GLY A 61 -2.00 -7.91 12.34
CA GLY A 61 -3.43 -7.62 12.47
C GLY A 61 -4.33 -8.56 11.65
N PRO A 62 -5.66 -8.41 11.76
CA PRO A 62 -6.64 -9.33 11.19
C PRO A 62 -6.92 -9.08 9.70
N LEU A 63 -6.16 -8.22 9.02
CA LEU A 63 -6.49 -7.81 7.66
C LEU A 63 -6.28 -8.96 6.66
N PRO A 64 -7.24 -9.19 5.74
CA PRO A 64 -7.27 -10.39 4.91
C PRO A 64 -6.27 -10.34 3.75
N ARG A 65 -5.86 -9.14 3.31
CA ARG A 65 -4.98 -8.97 2.15
C ARG A 65 -4.10 -7.69 2.21
N PRO A 66 -3.05 -7.59 1.38
CA PRO A 66 -2.22 -6.40 1.25
C PRO A 66 -2.98 -5.18 0.71
N LEU A 67 -2.38 -4.00 0.75
CA LEU A 67 -2.88 -2.81 0.05
C LEU A 67 -3.06 -3.11 -1.44
N ASP A 68 -4.15 -2.67 -2.07
CA ASP A 68 -4.32 -2.89 -3.52
C ASP A 68 -3.30 -2.01 -4.29
N VAL A 69 -2.84 -2.46 -5.46
CA VAL A 69 -1.90 -1.72 -6.31
C VAL A 69 -2.56 -1.24 -7.58
N PHE A 70 -2.02 -0.19 -8.21
CA PHE A 70 -2.49 0.30 -9.49
C PHE A 70 -1.51 -0.03 -10.60
N LYS A 71 -2.03 -0.43 -11.76
CA LYS A 71 -1.21 -0.53 -12.98
C LYS A 71 -0.70 0.87 -13.32
N THR A 72 0.61 0.97 -13.49
CA THR A 72 1.31 2.20 -13.84
C THR A 72 1.58 2.25 -15.35
N TYR A 73 1.54 3.46 -15.90
CA TYR A 73 1.96 3.74 -17.27
C TYR A 73 2.74 5.06 -17.27
N ILE A 74 3.92 5.05 -17.85
CA ILE A 74 4.81 6.22 -17.91
C ILE A 74 4.78 6.77 -19.33
N GLN A 75 4.44 8.04 -19.46
CA GLN A 75 4.45 8.73 -20.75
C GLN A 75 4.88 10.18 -20.55
N ASP A 76 5.84 10.64 -21.36
CA ASP A 76 6.33 12.02 -21.38
C ASP A 76 6.77 12.53 -20.00
N GLY A 77 7.43 11.68 -19.20
CA GLY A 77 7.87 11.99 -17.85
C GLY A 77 6.77 12.00 -16.78
N ASN A 78 5.52 11.70 -17.15
CA ASN A 78 4.39 11.63 -16.25
C ASN A 78 4.05 10.19 -15.89
N VAL A 79 3.51 9.99 -14.68
CA VAL A 79 3.04 8.69 -14.19
C VAL A 79 1.52 8.68 -14.16
N TYR A 80 0.92 7.75 -14.90
CA TYR A 80 -0.51 7.52 -14.97
C TYR A 80 -0.87 6.23 -14.24
N ILE A 81 -2.03 6.24 -13.56
CA ILE A 81 -2.57 5.09 -12.85
C ILE A 81 -4.05 4.86 -13.17
N ALA A 82 -4.45 3.60 -13.27
CA ALA A 82 -5.84 3.21 -13.49
C ALA A 82 -6.63 3.17 -12.17
N ILE A 83 -6.99 4.34 -11.62
CA ILE A 83 -7.62 4.47 -10.29
C ILE A 83 -8.94 3.68 -10.13
N LEU A 84 -9.66 3.47 -11.23
CA LEU A 84 -10.94 2.73 -11.23
C LEU A 84 -10.75 1.20 -11.32
N SER A 85 -9.52 0.74 -11.53
CA SER A 85 -9.19 -0.68 -11.70
C SER A 85 -8.04 -1.09 -10.79
N PRO A 86 -8.19 -1.00 -9.45
CA PRO A 86 -7.18 -1.48 -8.52
C PRO A 86 -6.99 -2.99 -8.65
N ILE A 87 -5.73 -3.42 -8.62
CA ILE A 87 -5.34 -4.82 -8.59
C ILE A 87 -5.27 -5.26 -7.14
N LYS A 88 -6.20 -6.14 -6.76
CA LYS A 88 -6.19 -6.78 -5.44
C LYS A 88 -5.03 -7.75 -5.37
N ARG A 89 -4.23 -7.64 -4.30
CA ARG A 89 -3.14 -8.56 -4.03
C ARG A 89 -3.59 -9.67 -3.11
N GLU A 90 -3.00 -10.85 -3.25
CA GLU A 90 -3.15 -11.94 -2.29
C GLU A 90 -2.04 -11.89 -1.25
N LYS A 91 -2.27 -12.50 -0.07
CA LYS A 91 -1.17 -12.72 0.87
C LYS A 91 -0.15 -13.66 0.23
N SER A 92 1.14 -13.38 0.43
CA SER A 92 2.17 -14.35 0.09
C SER A 92 1.84 -15.66 0.81
N LYS A 93 1.73 -16.75 0.04
CA LYS A 93 1.71 -18.10 0.61
C LYS A 93 3.14 -18.35 1.07
N GLY A 94 3.37 -18.21 2.37
CA GLY A 94 4.61 -18.67 3.00
C GLY A 94 4.84 -20.15 2.74
#